data_AF-A0A537BHE7-F1
#
_entry.id   AF-A0A537BHE7-F1
#
_cell.length_a   1.000
_cell.length_b   1.000
_cell.length_c   1.000
_cell.angle_alpha   90.00
_cell.angle_beta   90.00
_cell.angle_gamma   90.00
#
_symmetry.space_group_name_H-M   'P 1'
#
loop_
_entity.id
_entity.type
_entity.pdbx_description
1 polymer ?
#
loop_
_entity_poly.entity_id
_entity_poly.type
_entity_poly.pdbx_seq_one_letter_code
_entity_poly.pdbx_strand_id
1 'polypeptide(L)'
;GAEVELVELHSRETRLKVALERVVGDYDFVLIDCPPSLSLLTVNALTAAQRVLIPMQCEYYALEGLSDLVGTIKRVRAHLNPELEIAGLLRTMYDPR
;
A
#
# COMPACT_ATOMS: atom_id res chain seq x y z
N GLY A 1 -18.83 -0.55 -6.81
CA GLY A 1 -17.38 -0.45 -7.04
C GLY A 1 -16.71 -0.64 -5.70
N ALA A 2 -15.65 -1.46 -5.62
CA ALA A 2 -15.14 -2.00 -4.36
C ALA A 2 -14.92 -0.95 -3.25
N GLU A 3 -14.41 0.24 -3.60
CA GLU A 3 -14.22 1.32 -2.63
C GLU A 3 -15.54 1.81 -2.00
N VAL A 4 -16.59 2.01 -2.79
CA VAL A 4 -17.93 2.42 -2.30
C VAL A 4 -18.53 1.35 -1.40
N GLU A 5 -18.40 0.09 -1.80
CA GLU A 5 -18.92 -1.06 -1.04
C GLU A 5 -18.19 -1.22 0.30
N LEU A 6 -16.89 -0.95 0.35
CA LEU A 6 -16.10 -1.01 1.57
C LEU A 6 -16.49 0.08 2.58
N VAL A 7 -16.97 1.25 2.15
CA VAL A 7 -17.33 2.36 3.07
C VAL A 7 -18.39 1.93 4.08
N GLU A 8 -19.34 1.11 3.66
CA GLU A 8 -20.48 0.64 4.48
C GLU A 8 -20.11 -0.50 5.43
N LEU A 9 -18.93 -1.10 5.28
CA LEU A 9 -18.50 -2.24 6.07
C LEU A 9 -17.79 -1.82 7.36
N HIS A 10 -17.99 -2.62 8.40
CA HIS A 10 -17.20 -2.51 9.63
C HIS A 10 -15.78 -3.03 9.40
N SER A 11 -14.81 -2.40 10.06
CA SER A 11 -13.37 -2.72 9.91
C SER A 11 -12.92 -2.72 8.45
N ARG A 12 -13.43 -1.75 7.69
CA ARG A 12 -13.22 -1.64 6.23
C ARG A 12 -11.76 -1.53 5.83
N GLU A 13 -10.88 -1.09 6.73
CA GLU A 13 -9.44 -0.94 6.51
C GLU A 13 -8.67 -2.27 6.59
N THR A 14 -9.25 -3.33 7.19
CA THR A 14 -8.58 -4.64 7.41
C THR A 14 -9.16 -5.76 6.56
N ARG A 15 -10.10 -5.46 5.65
CA ARG A 15 -10.85 -6.47 4.90
C ARG A 15 -9.95 -7.32 4.02
N LEU A 16 -8.99 -6.70 3.33
CA LEU A 16 -8.05 -7.43 2.50
C LEU A 16 -7.15 -8.35 3.33
N LYS A 17 -6.69 -7.90 4.50
CA LYS A 17 -5.88 -8.70 5.42
C LYS A 17 -6.61 -9.97 5.83
N VAL A 18 -7.85 -9.85 6.30
CA VAL A 18 -8.68 -10.98 6.73
C VAL A 18 -8.95 -11.96 5.57
N ALA A 19 -9.10 -11.44 4.34
CA ALA A 19 -9.27 -12.30 3.17
C ALA A 19 -8.00 -13.10 2.84
N LEU A 20 -6.82 -12.46 2.92
CA LEU A 20 -5.53 -13.08 2.61
C LEU A 20 -5.06 -14.09 3.67
N GLU A 21 -5.42 -13.91 4.95
CA GLU A 21 -5.10 -14.86 6.03
C GLU A 21 -5.51 -16.31 5.72
N ARG A 22 -6.52 -16.51 4.87
CA ARG A 22 -7.04 -17.83 4.49
C ARG A 22 -6.17 -18.58 3.47
N VAL A 23 -5.33 -17.86 2.73
CA VAL A 23 -4.57 -18.39 1.59
C VAL A 23 -3.08 -18.07 1.66
N VAL A 24 -2.64 -17.25 2.61
CA VAL A 24 -1.24 -16.79 2.72
C VAL A 24 -0.25 -17.95 2.90
N GLY A 25 -0.69 -19.07 3.48
CA GLY A 25 0.14 -20.27 3.63
C GLY A 25 0.38 -21.05 2.34
N ASP A 26 -0.37 -20.77 1.27
CA ASP A 26 -0.30 -21.47 0.00
C ASP A 26 0.69 -20.82 -0.99
N TYR A 27 1.26 -19.66 -0.64
CA TYR A 27 2.14 -18.88 -1.51
C TYR A 27 3.40 -18.43 -0.77
N ASP A 28 4.55 -18.48 -1.43
CA ASP A 28 5.79 -17.92 -0.89
C ASP A 28 5.73 -16.39 -0.82
N PHE A 29 5.06 -15.76 -1.79
CA PHE A 29 4.92 -14.31 -1.91
C PHE A 29 3.55 -13.90 -2.42
N VAL A 30 3.03 -12.80 -1.87
CA VAL A 30 1.80 -12.13 -2.35
C VAL A 30 2.16 -10.72 -2.77
N LEU A 31 1.89 -10.38 -4.03
CA LEU A 31 2.06 -9.02 -4.56
C LEU A 31 0.70 -8.33 -4.62
N ILE A 32 0.59 -7.16 -4.00
CA ILE A 32 -0.63 -6.35 -3.99
C ILE A 32 -0.38 -5.10 -4.82
N ASP A 33 -0.97 -5.04 -6.01
CA ASP A 33 -0.94 -3.84 -6.85
C ASP A 33 -2.00 -2.84 -6.38
N CYS A 34 -1.59 -1.60 -6.18
CA CYS A 34 -2.42 -0.55 -5.60
C CYS A 34 -2.89 0.43 -6.68
N PRO A 35 -4.10 1.00 -6.56
CA PRO A 35 -4.49 2.11 -7.42
C PRO A 35 -3.58 3.33 -7.16
N PRO A 36 -3.48 4.28 -8.12
CA PRO A 36 -2.62 5.45 -8.00
C PRO A 36 -3.08 6.46 -6.93
N SER A 37 -4.25 6.25 -6.33
CA SER A 37 -4.83 7.12 -5.30
C SER A 37 -4.54 6.62 -3.89
N LEU A 38 -4.35 7.53 -2.94
CA LEU A 38 -4.27 7.23 -1.50
C LEU A 38 -5.67 7.03 -0.92
N SER A 39 -6.36 5.99 -1.40
CA SER A 39 -7.77 5.70 -1.10
C SER A 39 -7.93 4.55 -0.10
N LEU A 40 -9.17 4.16 0.21
CA LEU A 40 -9.44 3.05 1.15
C LEU A 40 -8.85 1.72 0.66
N LEU A 41 -8.71 1.55 -0.66
CA LEU A 41 -8.09 0.37 -1.27
C LEU A 41 -6.58 0.32 -0.95
N THR A 42 -5.90 1.45 -1.08
CA THR A 42 -4.47 1.57 -0.75
C THR A 42 -4.22 1.37 0.73
N VAL A 43 -5.10 1.89 1.60
CA VAL A 43 -5.03 1.61 3.05
C VAL A 43 -5.19 0.12 3.35
N ASN A 44 -6.12 -0.58 2.68
CA ASN A 44 -6.28 -2.03 2.82
C ASN A 44 -5.01 -2.79 2.41
N ALA A 45 -4.41 -2.41 1.28
CA ALA A 45 -3.18 -3.00 0.79
C ALA A 45 -2.03 -2.82 1.80
N LEU A 46 -1.81 -1.60 2.28
CA LEU A 46 -0.78 -1.31 3.29
C LEU A 46 -1.05 -2.01 4.63
N THR A 47 -2.32 -2.18 5.00
CA THR A 47 -2.71 -2.89 6.23
C THR A 47 -2.48 -4.40 6.12
N ALA A 48 -2.56 -4.97 4.92
CA ALA A 48 -2.34 -6.39 4.67
C ALA A 48 -0.87 -6.76 4.39
N ALA A 49 -0.08 -5.81 3.86
CA ALA A 49 1.29 -6.07 3.44
C ALA A 49 2.30 -6.05 4.60
N GLN A 50 3.32 -6.90 4.54
CA GLN A 50 4.47 -6.84 5.45
C GLN A 50 5.47 -5.76 5.00
N ARG A 51 5.62 -5.60 3.68
CA ARG A 51 6.55 -4.62 3.11
C ARG A 51 5.92 -3.89 1.93
N VAL A 52 6.30 -2.62 1.77
CA VAL A 52 5.88 -1.78 0.64
C VAL A 52 7.10 -1.36 -0.20
N LEU A 53 6.99 -1.55 -1.51
CA LEU A 53 7.92 -1.01 -2.50
C LEU A 53 7.29 0.23 -3.14
N ILE A 54 8.03 1.33 -3.19
CA ILE A 54 7.52 2.60 -3.70
C ILE A 54 8.12 2.87 -5.09
N PRO A 55 7.39 2.61 -6.19
CA PRO A 55 7.85 2.99 -7.52
C PRO A 55 7.74 4.50 -7.68
N MET A 56 8.82 5.16 -8.11
CA MET A 56 8.82 6.60 -8.37
C MET A 56 9.61 6.97 -9.62
N GLN A 57 9.13 7.98 -10.33
CA GLN A 57 9.86 8.68 -11.38
C GLN A 57 10.54 9.91 -10.76
N CYS A 58 11.80 10.18 -11.11
CA CYS A 58 12.59 11.22 -10.45
C CYS A 58 12.38 12.60 -11.07
N GLU A 59 11.15 13.09 -11.03
CA GLU A 59 10.77 14.43 -11.49
C GLU A 59 10.45 15.35 -10.29
N TYR A 60 10.47 16.67 -10.52
CA TYR A 60 10.33 17.67 -9.45
C TYR A 60 9.00 17.55 -8.68
N TYR A 61 7.91 17.13 -9.34
CA TYR A 61 6.60 16.91 -8.73
C TYR A 61 6.50 15.61 -7.90
N ALA A 62 7.54 14.78 -7.89
CA ALA A 62 7.53 13.49 -7.18
C ALA A 62 7.72 13.62 -5.65
N LEU A 63 8.25 14.76 -5.17
CA LEU A 63 8.59 14.91 -3.75
C LEU A 63 7.38 15.14 -2.84
N GLU A 64 6.35 15.84 -3.33
CA GLU A 64 5.13 16.12 -2.56
C GLU A 64 4.30 14.84 -2.39
N GLY A 65 3.98 14.14 -3.47
CA GLY A 65 3.26 12.86 -3.41
C GLY A 65 4.01 11.78 -2.63
N LEU A 66 5.34 11.77 -2.68
CA LEU A 66 6.14 10.87 -1.85
C LEU A 66 6.01 11.20 -0.36
N SER A 67 5.98 12.48 0.00
CA SER A 67 5.80 12.92 1.39
C SER A 67 4.44 12.50 1.93
N ASP A 68 3.38 12.63 1.13
CA ASP A 68 2.02 12.20 1.49
C ASP A 68 1.92 10.68 1.63
N LEU A 69 2.54 9.92 0.73
CA LEU A 69 2.60 8.47 0.79
C LEU A 69 3.34 8.00 2.05
N VAL A 70 4.52 8.56 2.33
CA VAL A 70 5.29 8.25 3.53
C VAL A 70 4.51 8.62 4.80
N GLY A 71 3.81 9.75 4.80
CA GLY A 71 2.92 10.14 5.89
C GLY A 71 1.79 9.13 6.11
N THR A 72 1.20 8.63 5.02
CA THR A 72 0.16 7.60 5.05
C THR A 72 0.68 6.29 5.59
N ILE A 73 1.84 5.82 5.11
CA ILE A 73 2.51 4.60 5.60
C ILE A 73 2.77 4.71 7.11
N LYS A 74 3.27 5.86 7.60
CA LYS A 74 3.49 6.08 9.03
C LYS A 74 2.20 5.98 9.84
N ARG A 75 1.10 6.55 9.35
CA ARG A 75 -0.21 6.45 10.03
C ARG A 75 -0.75 5.02 10.05
N VAL A 76 -0.66 4.31 8.94
CA VAL A 76 -1.07 2.89 8.85
C VAL A 76 -0.22 2.05 9.80
N ARG A 77 1.11 2.25 9.81
CA ARG A 77 2.01 1.54 10.71
C ARG A 77 1.66 1.75 12.18
N ALA A 78 1.35 2.98 12.57
CA ALA A 78 1.06 3.32 13.97
C ALA A 78 -0.29 2.77 14.47
N HIS A 79 -1.30 2.65 13.61
CA HIS A 79 -2.67 2.37 14.06
C HIS A 79 -3.27 1.05 13.54
N LEU A 80 -2.77 0.50 12.43
CA LEU A 80 -3.38 -0.63 11.73
C LEU A 80 -2.43 -1.80 11.50
N ASN A 81 -1.16 -1.53 11.18
CA ASN A 81 -0.19 -2.57 10.83
C ASN A 81 1.25 -2.25 11.32
N PRO A 82 1.57 -2.53 12.60
CA PRO A 82 2.88 -2.22 13.18
C PRO A 82 4.09 -2.86 12.47
N GLU A 83 3.86 -3.98 11.78
CA GLU A 83 4.89 -4.76 11.07
C GLU A 83 5.19 -4.22 9.67
N LEU A 84 4.45 -3.21 9.18
CA LEU A 84 4.67 -2.62 7.87
C LEU A 84 6.04 -1.92 7.77
N GLU A 85 6.87 -2.40 6.84
CA GLU A 85 8.17 -1.82 6.54
C GLU A 85 8.25 -1.29 5.11
N ILE A 86 9.07 -0.26 4.89
CA ILE A 86 9.41 0.19 3.53
C ILE A 86 10.54 -0.70 3.04
N ALA A 87 10.28 -1.52 2.03
CA ALA A 87 11.29 -2.37 1.38
C ALA A 87 12.33 -1.54 0.63
N GLY A 88 11.88 -0.45 -0.01
CA GLY A 88 12.75 0.44 -0.76
C GLY A 88 11.99 1.35 -1.71
N LEU A 89 12.76 2.24 -2.35
CA LEU A 89 12.31 3.10 -3.44
C LEU A 89 12.80 2.48 -4.75
N LEU A 90 11.89 2.24 -5.68
CA LEU A 90 12.21 1.75 -7.02
C LEU A 90 12.15 2.91 -8.01
N ARG A 91 13.31 3.31 -8.55
CA ARG A 91 13.35 4.30 -9.63
C ARG A 91 12.80 3.63 -10.90
N THR A 92 11.76 4.24 -11.48
CA THR A 92 11.09 3.75 -12.69
C THR A 92 11.25 4.76 -13.83
N MET A 93 10.99 4.33 -15.07
CA MET A 93 11.14 5.17 -16.27
C MET A 93 12.55 5.79 -16.39
N TYR A 94 13.58 5.03 -16.03
CA TYR A 94 14.98 5.45 -16.14
C TYR A 94 15.39 5.55 -17.61
N ASP A 95 15.73 6.76 -18.06
CA ASP A 95 16.36 7.00 -19.35
C ASP A 95 17.88 7.20 -19.13
N PRO A 96 18.74 6.30 -19.63
CA PRO A 96 20.20 6.39 -19.48
C PRO A 96 20.87 7.40 -20.43
N ARG A 97 20.10 8.08 -21.30
CA ARG A 97 20.62 9.02 -22.30
C ARG A 97 21.09 10.35 -21.71
#